data_AF-A0A6D2GBF1-F1
#
_entry.id   AF-A0A6D2GBF1-F1
#
_cell.length_a   1.000
_cell.length_b   1.000
_cell.length_c   1.000
_cell.angle_alpha   90.00
_cell.angle_beta   90.00
_cell.angle_gamma   90.00
#
_symmetry.space_group_name_H-M   'P 1'
#
loop_
_entity.id
_entity.type
_entity.pdbx_description
1 polymer ?
#
loop_
_entity_poly.entity_id
_entity_poly.type
_entity_poly.pdbx_seq_one_letter_code
_entity_poly.pdbx_strand_id
1 'polypeptide(L)'
;MVVFTDLLGGSINNSAAKVLMRHRHVFVVAGVNMTLLLEFLLCEEENTDAAITYATNAARESIVFINTLITQPSADLQGESHDQISAH
;
A
#
# COMPACT_ATOMS: atom_id res chain seq x y z
N MET A 1 4.68 14.12 -15.88
CA MET A 1 5.22 14.50 -14.55
C MET A 1 4.27 14.00 -13.49
N VAL A 2 4.77 13.28 -12.49
CA VAL A 2 3.96 12.83 -11.35
C VAL A 2 4.32 13.65 -10.13
N VAL A 3 3.31 14.18 -9.45
CA VAL A 3 3.45 14.98 -8.22
C VAL A 3 2.81 14.21 -7.08
N PHE A 4 3.61 13.87 -6.09
CA PHE A 4 3.14 13.25 -4.85
C PHE A 4 2.92 14.32 -3.78
N THR A 5 1.80 14.23 -3.08
CA THR A 5 1.48 15.12 -1.96
C THR A 5 1.11 14.32 -0.73
N ASP A 6 1.40 14.87 0.45
CA ASP A 6 1.13 14.27 1.76
C ASP A 6 -0.35 14.03 2.02
N LEU A 7 -1.21 15.02 1.78
CA LEU A 7 -2.62 14.99 2.19
C LEU A 7 -3.55 15.52 1.10
N LEU A 8 -4.63 14.79 0.84
CA LEU A 8 -5.71 15.23 -0.04
C LEU A 8 -6.39 16.48 0.53
N GLY A 9 -6.58 17.50 -0.29
CA GLY A 9 -7.22 18.76 0.13
C GLY A 9 -6.32 19.73 0.90
N GLY A 10 -5.06 19.38 1.15
CA GLY A 10 -4.05 20.31 1.67
C GLY A 10 -3.76 21.46 0.71
N SER A 11 -3.16 22.55 1.20
CA SER A 11 -2.81 23.72 0.38
C SER A 11 -1.89 23.36 -0.80
N ILE A 12 -0.93 22.46 -0.56
CA ILE A 12 -0.01 21.92 -1.55
C ILE A 12 -0.77 21.09 -2.58
N ASN A 13 -1.61 20.15 -2.13
CA ASN A 13 -2.44 19.32 -3.01
C ASN A 13 -3.37 20.14 -3.90
N ASN A 14 -4.01 21.18 -3.35
CA ASN A 14 -4.86 22.10 -4.12
C ASN A 14 -4.05 22.88 -5.17
N SER A 15 -2.81 23.27 -4.84
CA SER A 15 -1.92 23.94 -5.78
C SER A 15 -1.48 23.00 -6.90
N ALA A 16 -1.14 21.75 -6.59
CA ALA A 16 -0.83 20.71 -7.57
C ALA A 16 -2.04 20.38 -8.47
N ALA A 17 -3.24 20.31 -7.92
CA ALA A 17 -4.48 20.08 -8.69
C ALA A 17 -4.72 21.21 -9.71
N LYS A 18 -4.46 22.47 -9.34
CA LYS A 18 -4.53 23.61 -10.27
C LYS A 18 -3.51 23.51 -11.42
N VAL A 19 -2.37 22.86 -11.20
CA VAL A 19 -1.37 22.60 -12.25
C VAL A 19 -1.88 21.47 -13.16
N LEU A 20 -2.37 20.37 -12.60
CA LEU A 20 -3.01 19.27 -13.33
C LEU A 20 -4.12 19.78 -14.27
N MET A 21 -4.98 20.68 -13.80
CA MET A 21 -6.06 21.26 -14.63
C MET A 21 -5.56 22.04 -15.84
N ARG A 22 -4.33 22.56 -15.81
CA ARG A 22 -3.71 23.32 -16.91
C ARG A 22 -2.87 22.46 -17.84
N HIS A 23 -2.42 21.30 -17.39
CA HIS A 23 -1.46 20.46 -18.12
C HIS A 23 -1.92 19.00 -18.17
N ARG A 24 -2.21 18.51 -19.38
CA ARG A 24 -2.75 17.16 -19.64
C ARG A 24 -1.80 16.00 -19.31
N HIS A 25 -0.53 16.26 -19.06
CA HIS A 25 0.53 15.27 -18.79
C HIS A 25 1.10 15.39 -17.36
N VAL A 26 0.32 15.98 -16.46
CA VAL A 26 0.62 16.03 -15.03
C VAL A 26 -0.32 15.06 -14.33
N PHE A 27 0.19 14.33 -13.35
CA PHE A 27 -0.58 13.44 -12.49
C PHE A 27 -0.35 13.85 -11.04
N VAL A 28 -1.40 13.82 -10.22
CA VAL A 28 -1.31 14.20 -8.80
C VAL A 28 -1.81 13.04 -7.96
N VAL A 29 -0.95 12.56 -7.06
CA VAL A 29 -1.26 11.46 -6.13
C VAL A 29 -1.14 12.00 -4.71
N ALA A 30 -2.23 11.90 -3.94
CA ALA A 30 -2.28 12.33 -2.55
C ALA A 30 -2.12 11.15 -1.59
N GLY A 31 -1.61 11.39 -0.38
CA GLY A 31 -1.38 10.33 0.61
C GLY A 31 -0.07 9.59 0.41
N VAL A 32 1.01 10.29 0.03
CA VAL A 32 2.31 9.65 -0.22
C VAL A 32 2.81 8.91 1.02
N ASN A 33 3.27 7.68 0.82
CA ASN A 33 3.95 6.89 1.83
C ASN A 33 5.17 6.17 1.20
N MET A 34 5.97 5.51 2.02
CA MET A 34 7.19 4.85 1.54
C MET A 34 6.90 3.74 0.53
N THR A 35 5.92 2.87 0.80
CA THR A 35 5.53 1.80 -0.10
C THR A 35 5.14 2.33 -1.48
N LEU A 36 4.30 3.37 -1.52
CA LEU A 36 3.86 3.99 -2.76
C LEU A 36 5.04 4.47 -3.60
N LEU A 37 6.01 5.13 -2.98
CA LEU A 37 7.20 5.62 -3.68
C LEU A 37 8.07 4.46 -4.19
N LEU A 38 8.28 3.42 -3.38
CA LEU A 38 9.07 2.25 -3.77
C LEU A 38 8.41 1.49 -4.93
N GLU A 39 7.12 1.17 -4.82
CA GLU A 39 6.38 0.44 -5.85
C GLU A 39 6.30 1.24 -7.15
N PHE A 40 6.12 2.57 -7.08
CA PHE A 40 6.13 3.41 -8.28
C PHE A 40 7.51 3.53 -8.93
N LEU A 41 8.60 3.58 -8.15
CA LEU A 41 9.96 3.70 -8.67
C LEU A 41 10.50 2.38 -9.23
N LEU A 42 10.01 1.25 -8.73
CA LEU A 42 10.51 -0.09 -9.07
C LEU A 42 9.60 -0.86 -10.04
N CYS A 43 8.37 -0.39 -10.31
CA CYS A 43 7.50 -1.08 -11.26
C CYS A 43 8.01 -0.95 -12.71
N GLU A 44 7.78 -2.00 -13.51
CA GLU A 44 8.18 -2.06 -14.92
C GLU A 44 7.05 -1.60 -15.88
N GLU A 45 6.04 -0.90 -15.35
CA GLU A 45 4.92 -0.39 -16.13
C GLU A 45 5.36 0.71 -17.09
N GLU A 46 5.16 0.50 -18.40
CA GLU A 46 5.45 1.51 -19.42
C GLU A 46 4.47 2.69 -19.37
N ASN A 47 3.25 2.45 -18.89
CA ASN A 47 2.19 3.45 -18.81
C ASN A 47 2.14 4.09 -17.41
N THR A 48 2.18 5.43 -17.37
CA THR A 48 2.17 6.18 -16.09
C THR A 48 0.90 5.97 -15.26
N ASP A 49 -0.28 5.89 -15.87
CA ASP A 49 -1.53 5.60 -15.15
C ASP A 49 -1.54 4.18 -14.57
N ALA A 50 -0.99 3.20 -15.30
CA ALA A 50 -0.82 1.83 -14.82
C ALA A 50 0.14 1.77 -13.64
N ALA A 51 1.31 2.41 -13.75
CA ALA A 51 2.30 2.53 -12.67
C ALA A 51 1.70 3.16 -11.40
N ILE A 52 0.96 4.27 -11.54
CA ILE A 52 0.29 4.94 -10.42
C ILE A 52 -0.78 4.03 -9.80
N THR A 53 -1.57 3.35 -10.62
CA THR A 53 -2.63 2.44 -10.16
C THR A 53 -2.04 1.27 -9.38
N TYR A 54 -1.03 0.61 -9.93
CA TYR A 54 -0.29 -0.46 -9.28
C TYR A 54 0.28 -0.01 -7.92
N ALA A 55 1.06 1.06 -7.91
CA ALA A 55 1.73 1.54 -6.70
C ALA A 55 0.75 1.99 -5.61
N THR A 56 -0.37 2.63 -5.99
CA THR A 56 -1.40 3.05 -5.02
C THR A 56 -2.18 1.88 -4.43
N ASN A 57 -2.35 0.78 -5.17
CA ASN A 57 -2.97 -0.44 -4.63
C ASN A 57 -2.05 -1.13 -3.64
N ALA A 58 -0.79 -1.38 -4.02
CA ALA A 58 0.22 -1.96 -3.11
C ALA A 58 0.41 -1.10 -1.84
N ALA A 59 0.42 0.23 -1.98
CA ALA A 59 0.50 1.14 -0.85
C ALA A 59 -0.68 1.02 0.12
N ARG A 60 -1.92 0.83 -0.38
CA ARG A 60 -3.11 0.63 0.47
C ARG A 60 -3.04 -0.68 1.22
N GLU A 61 -2.62 -1.75 0.57
CA GLU A 61 -2.47 -3.08 1.17
C GLU A 61 -1.38 -3.12 2.24
N SER A 62 -0.32 -2.31 2.07
CA SER A 62 0.78 -2.24 3.04
C SER A 62 0.41 -1.56 4.37
N ILE A 63 -0.72 -0.86 4.45
CA ILE A 63 -1.17 -0.18 5.68
C ILE A 63 -1.96 -1.18 6.52
N VAL A 64 -1.34 -1.67 7.58
CA VAL A 64 -1.91 -2.70 8.46
C VAL A 64 -1.89 -2.28 9.93
N PHE A 65 -2.92 -2.66 10.69
CA PHE A 65 -2.95 -2.45 12.13
C PHE A 65 -2.38 -3.67 12.88
N ILE A 66 -1.07 -3.63 13.12
CA ILE A 66 -0.29 -4.77 13.67
C ILE A 66 -0.88 -5.35 14.95
N ASN A 67 -1.37 -4.53 15.88
CA ASN A 67 -1.91 -5.04 17.15
C ASN A 67 -3.08 -6.01 16.95
N THR A 68 -3.88 -5.83 15.88
CA THR A 68 -4.99 -6.76 15.57
C THR A 68 -4.53 -8.07 14.93
N LEU A 69 -3.33 -8.10 14.35
CA LEU A 69 -2.78 -9.31 13.74
C LEU A 69 -2.16 -10.23 14.80
N ILE A 70 -1.55 -9.66 15.84
CA ILE A 70 -0.93 -10.42 16.94
C ILE A 70 -1.98 -11.07 17.84
N THR A 71 -3.18 -10.49 17.93
CA THR A 71 -4.27 -11.00 18.78
C THR A 71 -5.20 -11.98 18.09
N GLN A 72 -5.03 -12.24 16.79
CA GLN A 72 -5.73 -13.33 16.13
C GLN A 72 -5.10 -14.66 16.58
N PRO A 73 -5.85 -15.57 17.21
CA PRO A 73 -5.35 -16.91 17.44
C PRO A 73 -5.04 -17.52 16.07
N SER A 74 -3.77 -17.85 15.84
CA SER A 74 -3.34 -18.61 14.68
C SER A 74 -4.18 -19.88 14.59
N ALA A 75 -5.06 -19.96 13.59
CA ALA A 75 -5.93 -21.12 13.38
C ALA A 75 -5.16 -22.40 12.99
N ASP A 76 -3.83 -22.35 12.88
CA ASP A 76 -3.00 -23.39 12.27
C ASP A 76 -2.02 -24.08 13.22
N LEU A 77 -2.37 -24.25 14.51
CA LEU A 77 -1.59 -25.12 15.42
C LEU A 77 -2.44 -26.14 16.20
N GLN A 78 -3.60 -26.54 15.68
CA GLN A 78 -4.32 -27.73 16.18
C GLN A 78 -4.09 -28.93 15.27
N GLY A 79 -3.21 -29.82 15.74
CA GLY A 79 -2.76 -31.05 15.10
C GLY A 79 -1.26 -31.11 15.35
N GLU A 80 -0.77 -31.66 16.45
CA GLU A 80 -0.90 -33.08 16.78
C GLU A 80 -1.10 -33.29 18.29
N SER A 81 -2.24 -33.89 18.66
CA SER A 81 -2.33 -34.70 19.88
C SER A 81 -2.86 -36.06 19.46
N HIS A 82 -1.98 -37.05 19.32
CA HIS A 82 -2.35 -38.46 19.39
C HIS A 82 -1.47 -39.14 20.44
N ASP A 83 -2.07 -39.28 21.62
CA ASP A 83 -2.12 -40.46 22.47
C ASP A 83 -0.87 -41.32 22.72
N GLN A 84 -0.48 -41.30 24.00
CA GLN A 84 -0.23 -42.45 24.87
C GLN A 84 0.01 -43.83 24.21
N ILE A 85 1.21 -44.37 24.41
CA ILE A 85 1.45 -45.80 24.66
C ILE A 85 2.48 -45.85 25.82
N SER A 86 2.02 -45.93 27.07
CA SER A 86 1.85 -47.17 27.85
C SER A 86 3.08 -48.09 27.88
N ALA A 87 3.70 -48.15 29.06
CA ALA A 87 4.44 -49.26 29.65
C ALA A 87 5.35 -50.13 28.74
N HIS A 88 6.67 -50.02 28.94
CA HIS A 88 7.45 -51.15 29.46
C HIS A 88 8.78 -50.74 30.09
#